data_AF-A0A3G2T326-F1
#
_entry.id   AF-A0A3G2T326-F1
#
_cell.length_a   1.000
_cell.length_b   1.000
_cell.length_c   1.000
_cell.angle_alpha   90.00
_cell.angle_beta   90.00
_cell.angle_gamma   90.00
#
_symmetry.space_group_name_H-M   'P 1'
#
loop_
_entity.id
_entity.type
_entity.pdbx_description
1 polymer ?
#
loop_
_entity_poly.entity_id
_entity_poly.type
_entity_poly.pdbx_seq_one_letter_code
_entity_poly.pdbx_strand_id
1 'polypeptide(L)'
;MICITTFLEDIDHEMQDYTTIVISKKAYKVDGDSGIKTKCENSELKSVDYFGCNSPDEFQYVEFSDLLAQDEQIKQKIKDVKKVKILPSKLNLEIRKDYFKIIHQELVQKLKDSKIIRDEMPTYIKNIPENFQSTGKFLIVIAPIKEGKGVEAARVIDYWATSIKQSLPKKWLTGIEFIPLDIFVSM
;
A
#
# COMPACT_ATOMS: atom_id res chain seq x y z
N MET A 1 26.69 -0.45 -10.95
CA MET A 1 25.65 -1.27 -10.30
C MET A 1 25.85 -1.28 -8.80
N ILE A 2 24.78 -1.04 -8.04
CA ILE A 2 24.77 -1.10 -6.57
C ILE A 2 24.26 -2.46 -6.10
N CYS A 3 24.63 -2.91 -4.90
CA CYS A 3 24.12 -4.17 -4.35
C CYS A 3 22.72 -3.94 -3.78
N ILE A 4 21.78 -4.87 -3.99
CA ILE A 4 20.41 -4.72 -3.45
C ILE A 4 20.38 -4.61 -1.91
N THR A 5 21.35 -5.20 -1.22
CA THR A 5 21.48 -5.15 0.24
C THR A 5 21.70 -3.73 0.77
N THR A 6 22.08 -2.77 -0.09
CA THR A 6 22.17 -1.35 0.25
C THR A 6 20.80 -0.75 0.59
N PHE A 7 19.72 -1.34 0.07
CA PHE A 7 18.35 -0.89 0.33
C PHE A 7 17.66 -1.68 1.45
N LEU A 8 18.35 -2.66 2.05
CA LEU A 8 17.78 -3.48 3.11
C LEU A 8 17.84 -2.70 4.43
N GLU A 9 16.69 -2.25 4.91
CA GLU A 9 16.54 -1.49 6.16
C GLU A 9 15.43 -2.06 7.02
N ASP A 10 15.40 -1.64 8.29
CA ASP A 10 14.25 -1.90 9.16
C ASP A 10 13.03 -1.14 8.62
N ILE A 11 11.87 -1.80 8.60
CA ILE A 11 10.66 -1.22 8.05
C ILE A 11 10.20 -0.05 8.93
N ASP A 12 10.15 1.15 8.34
CA ASP A 12 9.42 2.30 8.85
C ASP A 12 8.03 2.35 8.20
N HIS A 13 6.99 2.35 9.03
CA HIS A 13 5.58 2.36 8.58
C HIS A 13 5.01 3.77 8.40
N GLU A 14 5.72 4.82 8.82
CA GLU A 14 5.35 6.25 8.71
C GLU A 14 3.99 6.68 9.32
N MET A 15 3.18 5.76 9.86
CA MET A 15 1.89 6.05 10.51
C MET A 15 2.09 6.79 11.85
N GLN A 16 1.90 8.12 11.85
CA GLN A 16 2.18 9.02 12.99
C GLN A 16 1.40 8.67 14.26
N ASP A 17 0.16 8.20 14.14
CA ASP A 17 -0.70 7.84 15.27
C ASP A 17 -0.29 6.51 15.94
N TYR A 18 0.60 5.73 15.31
CA TYR A 18 0.98 4.38 15.74
C TYR A 18 2.48 4.20 15.97
N THR A 19 3.20 5.27 16.29
CA THR A 19 4.67 5.28 16.54
C THR A 19 5.15 4.33 17.65
N THR A 20 4.24 3.80 18.48
CA THR A 20 4.57 2.79 19.50
C THR A 20 4.65 1.37 18.94
N ILE A 21 4.13 1.13 17.74
CA ILE A 21 4.16 -0.17 17.08
C ILE A 21 5.46 -0.30 16.29
N VAL A 22 6.39 -1.11 16.78
CA VAL A 22 7.70 -1.31 16.13
C VAL A 22 7.67 -2.58 15.28
N ILE A 23 7.99 -2.45 13.99
CA ILE A 23 8.11 -3.60 13.08
C ILE A 23 9.55 -4.13 13.16
N SER A 24 9.73 -5.32 13.74
CA SER A 24 11.05 -5.98 13.83
C SER A 24 11.40 -6.77 12.57
N LYS A 25 11.13 -6.22 11.39
CA LYS A 25 11.37 -6.83 10.08
C LYS A 25 12.17 -5.91 9.21
N LYS A 26 12.94 -6.51 8.30
CA LYS A 26 13.67 -5.78 7.26
C LYS A 26 13.05 -6.02 5.90
N ALA A 27 13.08 -4.98 5.07
CA ALA A 27 12.65 -5.06 3.68
C ALA A 27 13.50 -4.14 2.81
N TYR A 28 13.37 -4.28 1.49
CA TYR A 28 14.12 -3.46 0.55
C TYR A 28 13.36 -2.17 0.27
N LYS A 29 13.88 -1.03 0.73
CA LYS A 29 13.28 0.30 0.54
C LYS A 29 13.17 0.64 -0.94
N VAL A 30 11.97 0.97 -1.40
CA VAL A 30 11.70 1.34 -2.79
C VAL A 30 11.51 2.83 -2.94
N ASP A 31 10.73 3.44 -2.03
CA ASP A 31 10.44 4.88 -2.01
C ASP A 31 11.52 5.69 -1.26
N GLY A 32 11.49 7.02 -1.42
CA GLY A 32 12.40 7.97 -0.80
C GLY A 32 13.67 8.27 -1.61
N ASP A 33 14.42 9.27 -1.15
CA ASP A 33 15.62 9.78 -1.83
C ASP A 33 16.74 8.73 -1.95
N SER A 34 16.78 7.77 -1.03
CA SER A 34 17.73 6.65 -1.02
C SER A 34 17.12 5.31 -1.45
N GLY A 35 15.88 5.32 -1.95
CA GLY A 35 15.16 4.11 -2.35
C GLY A 35 15.60 3.53 -3.69
N ILE A 36 15.18 2.29 -3.97
CA ILE A 36 15.43 1.60 -5.24
C ILE A 36 14.99 2.45 -6.45
N LYS A 37 13.82 3.10 -6.39
CA LYS A 37 13.30 3.84 -7.55
C LYS A 37 14.23 4.95 -8.00
N THR A 38 14.79 5.69 -7.05
CA THR A 38 15.69 6.81 -7.31
C THR A 38 16.99 6.29 -7.93
N LYS A 39 17.46 5.11 -7.49
CA LYS A 39 18.65 4.50 -8.08
C LYS A 39 18.46 3.98 -9.50
N CYS A 40 17.25 3.55 -9.83
CA CYS A 40 16.86 3.14 -11.17
C CYS A 40 16.47 4.32 -12.08
N GLU A 41 16.75 5.57 -11.69
CA GLU A 41 16.40 6.80 -12.44
C GLU A 41 14.88 6.97 -12.66
N ASN A 42 14.09 6.41 -11.74
CA ASN A 42 12.63 6.38 -11.79
C ASN A 42 12.00 7.24 -10.66
N SER A 43 12.60 8.39 -10.34
CA SER A 43 12.14 9.27 -9.24
C SER A 43 10.71 9.79 -9.42
N GLU A 44 10.28 9.96 -10.67
CA GLU A 44 8.94 10.46 -11.01
C GLU A 44 7.83 9.40 -10.90
N LEU A 45 8.21 8.13 -10.79
CA LEU A 45 7.27 7.03 -10.68
C LEU A 45 6.70 6.94 -9.25
N LYS A 46 5.42 6.58 -9.15
CA LYS A 46 4.85 6.20 -7.86
C LYS A 46 5.39 4.83 -7.46
N SER A 47 5.56 4.60 -6.18
CA SER A 47 6.07 3.31 -5.69
C SER A 47 5.35 2.88 -4.43
N VAL A 48 5.38 1.56 -4.21
CA VAL A 48 5.19 1.03 -2.86
C VAL A 48 6.37 1.43 -1.98
N ASP A 49 6.21 1.38 -0.67
CA ASP A 49 7.27 1.77 0.26
C ASP A 49 8.41 0.76 0.25
N TYR A 50 8.08 -0.55 0.23
CA TYR A 50 9.07 -1.63 0.28
C TYR A 50 8.77 -2.80 -0.68
N PHE A 51 9.84 -3.50 -1.05
CA PHE A 51 9.77 -4.87 -1.54
C PHE A 51 10.10 -5.83 -0.39
N GLY A 52 9.16 -6.71 -0.07
CA GLY A 52 9.25 -7.70 0.99
C GLY A 52 9.57 -9.10 0.48
N CYS A 53 10.22 -9.89 1.34
CA CYS A 53 10.51 -11.30 1.13
C CYS A 53 10.24 -12.05 2.45
N ASN A 54 8.96 -12.17 2.83
CA ASN A 54 8.56 -12.84 4.08
C ASN A 54 8.90 -14.35 4.06
N SER A 55 9.10 -14.93 2.89
CA SER A 55 9.67 -16.26 2.72
C SER A 55 10.63 -16.30 1.52
N PRO A 56 11.50 -17.31 1.43
CA PRO A 56 12.40 -17.48 0.28
C PRO A 56 11.66 -17.59 -1.06
N ASP A 57 10.40 -17.99 -1.04
CA ASP A 57 9.61 -18.27 -2.25
C ASP A 57 8.59 -17.19 -2.60
N GLU A 58 8.39 -16.20 -1.71
CA GLU A 58 7.37 -15.17 -1.89
C GLU A 58 7.98 -13.77 -2.03
N PHE A 59 7.59 -13.08 -3.11
CA PHE A 59 7.82 -11.65 -3.29
C PHE A 59 6.58 -10.85 -2.92
N GLN A 60 6.77 -9.73 -2.24
CA GLN A 60 5.68 -8.87 -1.80
C GLN A 60 5.96 -7.42 -2.17
N TYR A 61 4.96 -6.76 -2.74
CA TYR A 61 4.89 -5.30 -2.83
C TYR A 61 4.24 -4.83 -1.52
N VAL A 62 4.93 -4.04 -0.71
CA VAL A 62 4.45 -3.64 0.63
C VAL A 62 4.23 -2.14 0.67
N GLU A 63 2.98 -1.74 0.93
CA GLU A 63 2.51 -0.36 1.01
C GLU A 63 1.88 -0.10 2.37
N PHE A 64 2.32 0.94 3.07
CA PHE A 64 1.71 1.42 4.31
C PHE A 64 0.72 2.54 3.98
N SER A 65 -0.49 2.43 4.51
CA SER A 65 -1.55 3.37 4.14
C SER A 65 -2.56 3.62 5.25
N ASP A 66 -2.81 4.90 5.53
CA ASP A 66 -3.80 5.37 6.50
C ASP A 66 -5.24 5.36 5.96
N LEU A 67 -5.58 4.44 5.06
CA LEU A 67 -6.87 4.41 4.35
C LEU A 67 -8.08 4.41 5.28
N LEU A 68 -8.00 3.69 6.41
CA LEU A 68 -9.08 3.65 7.39
C LEU A 68 -9.25 4.99 8.13
N ALA A 69 -8.14 5.64 8.50
CA ALA A 69 -8.18 6.97 9.09
C ALA A 69 -8.74 8.00 8.10
N GLN A 70 -8.37 7.91 6.82
CA GLN A 70 -8.91 8.77 5.77
C GLN A 70 -10.43 8.54 5.56
N ASP A 71 -10.90 7.29 5.53
CA ASP A 71 -12.34 6.98 5.44
C ASP A 71 -13.13 7.51 6.65
N GLU A 72 -12.59 7.39 7.87
CA GLU A 72 -13.19 7.97 9.08
C GLU A 72 -13.28 9.50 8.99
N GLN A 73 -12.21 10.17 8.54
CA GLN A 73 -12.21 11.63 8.34
C GLN A 73 -13.24 12.06 7.29
N ILE A 74 -13.37 11.33 6.18
CA ILE A 74 -14.38 11.62 5.14
C ILE A 74 -15.79 11.44 5.72
N LYS A 75 -16.03 10.36 6.46
CA LYS A 75 -17.32 10.14 7.14
C LYS A 75 -17.64 11.27 8.11
N GLN A 76 -16.64 11.77 8.84
CA GLN A 76 -16.82 12.87 9.78
C GLN A 76 -17.09 14.19 9.07
N LYS A 77 -16.32 14.55 8.03
CA LYS A 77 -16.59 15.73 7.18
C LYS A 77 -18.01 15.71 6.62
N ILE A 78 -18.47 14.56 6.11
CA ILE A 78 -19.85 14.39 5.63
C ILE A 78 -20.87 14.63 6.74
N LYS A 79 -20.63 14.11 7.95
CA LYS A 79 -21.52 14.34 9.10
C LYS A 79 -21.57 15.82 9.49
N ASP A 80 -20.43 16.51 9.50
CA ASP A 80 -20.37 17.90 9.92
C ASP A 80 -21.00 18.83 8.89
N VAL A 81 -20.84 18.58 7.59
CA VAL A 81 -21.57 19.34 6.56
C VAL A 81 -23.08 19.09 6.66
N LYS A 82 -23.53 17.86 6.97
CA LYS A 82 -24.96 17.56 7.21
C LYS A 82 -25.55 18.33 8.38
N LYS A 83 -24.75 18.67 9.41
CA LYS A 83 -25.22 19.48 10.55
C LYS A 83 -25.43 20.95 10.17
N VAL A 84 -24.68 21.46 9.19
CA VAL A 84 -24.71 22.87 8.77
C VAL A 84 -25.67 23.10 7.58
N LYS A 85 -25.89 22.09 6.73
CA LYS A 85 -26.87 22.09 5.62
C LYS A 85 -27.47 20.69 5.43
N ILE A 86 -28.75 20.63 5.08
CA ILE A 86 -29.36 19.39 4.55
C ILE A 86 -28.75 19.13 3.16
N LEU A 87 -27.63 18.39 3.13
CA LEU A 87 -27.06 17.94 1.86
C LEU A 87 -27.97 16.91 1.22
N PRO A 88 -28.31 17.04 -0.08
CA PRO A 88 -28.97 15.99 -0.83
C PRO A 88 -28.18 14.69 -0.69
N SER A 89 -28.87 13.57 -0.45
CA SER A 89 -28.27 12.23 -0.32
C SER A 89 -27.33 11.88 -1.48
N LYS A 90 -27.58 12.40 -2.68
CA LYS A 90 -26.73 12.28 -3.87
C LYS A 90 -25.32 12.84 -3.69
N LEU A 91 -25.15 14.02 -3.09
CA LEU A 91 -23.83 14.65 -2.94
C LEU A 91 -22.92 13.86 -1.98
N ASN A 92 -23.52 13.20 -0.96
CA ASN A 92 -22.76 12.33 -0.05
C ASN A 92 -22.20 11.09 -0.75
N LEU A 93 -22.94 10.54 -1.72
CA LEU A 93 -22.51 9.40 -2.51
C LEU A 93 -21.43 9.80 -3.50
N GLU A 94 -21.54 10.98 -4.12
CA GLU A 94 -20.55 11.51 -5.06
C GLU A 94 -19.20 11.78 -4.37
N ILE A 95 -19.20 12.46 -3.22
CA ILE A 95 -17.97 12.73 -2.46
C ILE A 95 -17.25 11.41 -2.12
N ARG A 96 -17.96 10.41 -1.60
CA ARG A 96 -17.36 9.11 -1.28
C ARG A 96 -16.80 8.42 -2.52
N LYS A 97 -17.53 8.44 -3.64
CA LYS A 97 -17.08 7.84 -4.90
C LYS A 97 -15.79 8.49 -5.40
N ASP A 98 -15.70 9.81 -5.34
CA ASP A 98 -14.51 10.54 -5.80
C ASP A 98 -13.29 10.21 -4.94
N TYR A 99 -13.44 10.17 -3.61
CA TYR A 99 -12.35 9.75 -2.72
C TYR A 99 -11.92 8.30 -2.96
N PHE A 100 -12.87 7.36 -3.07
CA PHE A 100 -12.53 5.97 -3.36
C PHE A 100 -11.85 5.81 -4.72
N LYS A 101 -12.25 6.61 -5.71
CA LYS A 101 -11.61 6.64 -7.02
C LYS A 101 -10.16 7.13 -6.94
N ILE A 102 -9.88 8.18 -6.15
CA ILE A 102 -8.51 8.71 -5.99
C ILE A 102 -7.61 7.66 -5.34
N ILE A 103 -8.04 7.08 -4.22
CA ILE A 103 -7.30 6.01 -3.51
C ILE A 103 -7.05 4.82 -4.43
N HIS A 104 -8.10 4.38 -5.15
CA HIS A 104 -8.01 3.28 -6.09
C HIS A 104 -6.99 3.57 -7.20
N GLN A 105 -7.07 4.74 -7.83
CA GLN A 105 -6.14 5.15 -8.87
C GLN A 105 -4.71 5.20 -8.37
N GLU A 106 -4.51 5.72 -7.16
CA GLU A 106 -3.20 5.79 -6.53
C GLU A 106 -2.60 4.40 -6.27
N LEU A 107 -3.32 3.50 -5.63
CA LEU A 107 -2.83 2.15 -5.33
C LEU A 107 -2.55 1.34 -6.60
N VAL A 108 -3.42 1.47 -7.61
CA VAL A 108 -3.20 0.84 -8.92
C VAL A 108 -1.95 1.40 -9.60
N GLN A 109 -1.75 2.72 -9.54
CA GLN A 109 -0.59 3.37 -10.13
C GLN A 109 0.70 2.98 -9.41
N LYS A 110 0.73 3.04 -8.08
CA LYS A 110 1.86 2.59 -7.24
C LYS A 110 2.28 1.17 -7.60
N LEU A 111 1.35 0.25 -7.75
CA LEU A 111 1.69 -1.12 -8.14
C LEU A 111 2.23 -1.23 -9.56
N LYS A 112 1.58 -0.58 -10.54
CA LYS A 112 2.02 -0.58 -11.94
C LYS A 112 3.46 -0.11 -12.06
N ASP A 113 3.73 1.02 -11.46
CA ASP A 113 5.03 1.66 -11.49
C ASP A 113 6.07 0.87 -10.68
N SER A 114 5.70 0.32 -9.52
CA SER A 114 6.57 -0.58 -8.76
C SER A 114 6.96 -1.83 -9.54
N LYS A 115 6.05 -2.37 -10.35
CA LYS A 115 6.36 -3.48 -11.23
C LYS A 115 7.36 -3.07 -12.31
N ILE A 116 7.20 -1.90 -12.93
CA ILE A 116 8.16 -1.36 -13.90
C ILE A 116 9.53 -1.22 -13.25
N ILE A 117 9.60 -0.57 -12.08
CA ILE A 117 10.82 -0.41 -11.30
C ILE A 117 11.48 -1.77 -11.09
N ARG A 118 10.74 -2.76 -10.57
CA ARG A 118 11.22 -4.13 -10.31
C ARG A 118 11.79 -4.79 -11.57
N ASP A 119 11.08 -4.70 -12.69
CA ASP A 119 11.48 -5.33 -13.95
C ASP A 119 12.74 -4.65 -14.54
N GLU A 120 12.98 -3.37 -14.24
CA GLU A 120 14.17 -2.61 -14.67
C GLU A 120 15.36 -2.71 -13.70
N MET A 121 15.14 -3.10 -12.44
CA MET A 121 16.17 -3.22 -11.41
C MET A 121 17.45 -3.95 -11.88
N PRO A 122 17.39 -5.07 -12.62
CA PRO A 122 18.60 -5.80 -13.02
C PRO A 122 19.61 -4.98 -13.83
N THR A 123 19.17 -3.88 -14.47
CA THR A 123 20.05 -2.95 -15.20
C THR A 123 20.93 -2.11 -14.27
N TYR A 124 20.45 -1.80 -13.07
CA TYR A 124 21.07 -0.86 -12.13
C TYR A 124 21.59 -1.54 -10.85
N ILE A 125 20.98 -2.67 -10.47
CA ILE A 125 21.13 -3.33 -9.19
C ILE A 125 21.60 -4.77 -9.40
N LYS A 126 22.61 -5.19 -8.64
CA LYS A 126 23.14 -6.55 -8.62
C LYS A 126 22.74 -7.31 -7.35
N ASN A 127 22.92 -8.63 -7.38
CA ASN A 127 22.62 -9.55 -6.27
C ASN A 127 21.14 -9.55 -5.86
N ILE A 128 20.23 -9.31 -6.82
CA ILE A 128 18.79 -9.36 -6.60
C ILE A 128 18.41 -10.82 -6.27
N PRO A 129 17.69 -11.08 -5.16
CA PRO A 129 17.24 -12.43 -4.82
C PRO A 129 16.32 -13.01 -5.91
N GLU A 130 16.38 -14.32 -6.11
CA GLU A 130 15.63 -15.00 -7.18
C GLU A 130 14.12 -14.82 -7.06
N ASN A 131 13.60 -14.70 -5.83
CA ASN A 131 12.17 -14.52 -5.60
C ASN A 131 11.61 -13.22 -6.19
N PHE A 132 12.42 -12.20 -6.49
CA PHE A 132 11.96 -11.00 -7.22
C PHE A 132 11.40 -11.32 -8.61
N GLN A 133 11.80 -12.45 -9.19
CA GLN A 133 11.29 -12.95 -10.47
C GLN A 133 9.91 -13.61 -10.35
N SER A 134 9.47 -13.94 -9.13
CA SER A 134 8.17 -14.54 -8.89
C SER A 134 7.01 -13.55 -9.12
N THR A 135 5.81 -14.11 -9.32
CA THR A 135 4.58 -13.33 -9.25
C THR A 135 4.32 -12.99 -7.79
N GLY A 136 4.40 -11.72 -7.44
CA GLY A 136 4.26 -11.28 -6.05
C GLY A 136 2.82 -11.12 -5.57
N LYS A 137 2.69 -10.89 -4.26
CA LYS A 137 1.46 -10.42 -3.62
C LYS A 137 1.53 -8.91 -3.40
N PHE A 138 0.41 -8.20 -3.54
CA PHE A 138 0.34 -6.79 -3.13
C PHE A 138 -0.26 -6.70 -1.73
N LEU A 139 0.59 -6.31 -0.78
CA LEU A 139 0.27 -6.21 0.63
C LEU A 139 0.11 -4.74 1.01
N ILE A 140 -1.08 -4.39 1.48
CA ILE A 140 -1.42 -3.04 1.90
C ILE A 140 -1.61 -3.08 3.42
N VAL A 141 -0.63 -2.56 4.15
CA VAL A 141 -0.67 -2.48 5.61
C VAL A 141 -1.46 -1.22 6.00
N ILE A 142 -2.50 -1.40 6.79
CA ILE A 142 -3.41 -0.34 7.22
C ILE A 142 -3.36 -0.11 8.71
N ALA A 143 -3.81 1.05 9.17
CA ALA A 143 -3.97 1.33 10.59
C ALA A 143 -4.77 0.22 11.33
N PRO A 144 -4.43 -0.09 12.59
CA PRO A 144 -5.18 -1.03 13.43
C PRO A 144 -6.68 -0.76 13.44
N ILE A 145 -7.47 -1.82 13.36
CA ILE A 145 -8.93 -1.70 13.32
C ILE A 145 -9.45 -1.53 14.76
N LYS A 146 -10.09 -0.39 15.01
CA LYS A 146 -10.71 -0.10 16.31
C LYS A 146 -11.76 -1.15 16.69
N GLU A 147 -11.86 -1.42 17.99
CA GLU A 147 -12.86 -2.36 18.53
C GLU A 147 -14.29 -1.97 18.10
N GLY A 148 -15.10 -2.95 17.71
CA GLY A 148 -16.45 -2.74 17.21
C GLY A 148 -16.55 -2.21 15.77
N LYS A 149 -15.43 -1.94 15.09
CA LYS A 149 -15.41 -1.47 13.69
C LYS A 149 -15.07 -2.56 12.66
N GLY A 150 -14.77 -3.78 13.08
CA GLY A 150 -14.32 -4.88 12.23
C GLY A 150 -15.20 -5.13 10.99
N VAL A 151 -16.52 -5.23 11.16
CA VAL A 151 -17.44 -5.51 10.05
C VAL A 151 -17.49 -4.36 9.02
N GLU A 152 -17.45 -3.11 9.49
CA GLU A 152 -17.47 -1.94 8.62
C GLU A 152 -16.15 -1.83 7.84
N ALA A 153 -15.01 -2.02 8.52
CA ALA A 153 -13.69 -2.02 7.91
C ALA A 153 -13.55 -3.15 6.87
N ALA A 154 -13.97 -4.37 7.19
CA ALA A 154 -13.92 -5.52 6.29
C ALA A 154 -14.65 -5.25 4.96
N ARG A 155 -15.84 -4.64 5.01
CA ARG A 155 -16.60 -4.32 3.78
C ARG A 155 -15.88 -3.32 2.88
N VAL A 156 -15.23 -2.31 3.47
CA VAL A 156 -14.50 -1.28 2.72
C VAL A 156 -13.22 -1.88 2.13
N ILE A 157 -12.52 -2.69 2.91
CA ILE A 157 -11.33 -3.45 2.49
C ILE A 157 -11.66 -4.37 1.31
N ASP A 158 -12.73 -5.16 1.40
CA ASP A 158 -13.17 -6.08 0.34
C ASP A 158 -13.49 -5.32 -0.95
N TYR A 159 -14.12 -4.16 -0.82
CA TYR A 159 -14.41 -3.28 -1.96
C TYR A 159 -13.12 -2.80 -2.63
N TRP A 160 -12.15 -2.30 -1.86
CA TRP A 160 -10.86 -1.85 -2.41
C TRP A 160 -10.08 -3.01 -3.04
N ALA A 161 -9.93 -4.13 -2.35
CA ALA A 161 -9.23 -5.31 -2.85
C ALA A 161 -9.82 -5.78 -4.18
N THR A 162 -11.15 -5.85 -4.27
CA THR A 162 -11.85 -6.24 -5.50
C THR A 162 -11.61 -5.23 -6.63
N SER A 163 -11.76 -3.94 -6.34
CA SER A 163 -11.63 -2.87 -7.34
C SER A 163 -10.21 -2.76 -7.91
N ILE A 164 -9.20 -2.88 -7.05
CA ILE A 164 -7.79 -2.89 -7.47
C ILE A 164 -7.52 -4.15 -8.31
N LYS A 165 -7.94 -5.33 -7.84
CA LYS A 165 -7.75 -6.60 -8.56
C LYS A 165 -8.37 -6.58 -9.96
N GLN A 166 -9.53 -5.97 -10.13
CA GLN A 166 -10.19 -5.84 -11.43
C GLN A 166 -9.47 -4.89 -12.40
N SER A 167 -8.64 -3.98 -11.87
CA SER A 167 -7.94 -2.96 -12.66
C SER A 167 -6.55 -3.40 -13.11
N LEU A 168 -6.15 -4.64 -12.77
CA LEU A 168 -4.82 -5.19 -13.01
C LEU A 168 -4.91 -6.48 -13.83
N PRO A 169 -3.91 -6.75 -14.69
CA PRO A 169 -3.82 -8.04 -15.37
C PRO A 169 -3.68 -9.20 -14.38
N LYS A 170 -4.46 -10.28 -14.57
CA LYS A 170 -4.49 -11.45 -13.67
C LYS A 170 -3.12 -12.11 -13.43
N LYS A 171 -2.18 -11.94 -14.34
CA LYS A 171 -0.83 -12.55 -14.27
C LYS A 171 0.18 -11.73 -13.46
N TRP A 172 -0.18 -10.52 -13.04
CA TRP A 172 0.77 -9.62 -12.36
C TRP A 172 0.93 -9.93 -10.87
N LEU A 173 -0.12 -10.47 -10.25
CA LEU A 173 -0.17 -10.73 -8.82
C LEU A 173 -0.78 -12.09 -8.53
N THR A 174 -0.31 -12.72 -7.44
CA THR A 174 -0.96 -13.88 -6.83
C THR A 174 -2.17 -13.46 -6.00
N GLY A 175 -2.13 -12.25 -5.42
CA GLY A 175 -3.23 -11.71 -4.63
C GLY A 175 -3.02 -10.27 -4.20
N ILE A 176 -4.08 -9.69 -3.63
CA ILE A 176 -4.07 -8.40 -2.93
C ILE A 176 -4.59 -8.66 -1.54
N GLU A 177 -3.93 -8.13 -0.53
CA GLU A 177 -4.32 -8.31 0.86
C GLU A 177 -4.14 -7.02 1.64
N PHE A 178 -5.10 -6.74 2.50
CA PHE A 178 -5.05 -5.65 3.44
C PHE A 178 -4.84 -6.23 4.83
N ILE A 179 -3.82 -5.77 5.54
CA ILE A 179 -3.48 -6.28 6.88
C ILE A 179 -3.36 -5.11 7.86
N PRO A 180 -4.08 -5.14 8.98
CA PRO A 180 -3.86 -4.20 10.08
C PRO A 180 -2.42 -4.24 10.59
N LEU A 181 -1.84 -3.08 10.89
CA LEU A 181 -0.44 -2.93 11.32
C LEU A 181 -0.09 -3.82 12.52
N ASP A 182 -0.98 -3.93 13.50
CA ASP A 182 -0.85 -4.78 14.68
C ASP A 182 -0.77 -6.27 14.34
N ILE A 183 -1.44 -6.71 13.26
CA ILE A 183 -1.34 -8.08 12.75
C ILE A 183 -0.06 -8.25 11.93
N PHE A 184 0.30 -7.26 11.11
CA PHE A 184 1.48 -7.33 10.24
C PHE A 184 2.78 -7.54 11.03
N VAL A 185 2.89 -6.97 12.23
CA VAL A 185 4.04 -7.15 13.13
C VAL A 185 4.20 -8.61 13.57
N SER A 186 3.10 -9.36 13.68
CA SER A 186 3.09 -10.73 14.20
C SER A 186 3.26 -11.84 13.15
N MET A 187 3.20 -11.48 11.86
CA MET A 187 3.43 -12.41 10.74
C MET A 187 4.89 -12.82 10.62
#